data_AF-A0A7V7MKL1-F1
#
_entry.id   AF-A0A7V7MKL1-F1
#
_cell.length_a   1.000
_cell.length_b   1.000
_cell.length_c   1.000
_cell.angle_alpha   90.00
_cell.angle_beta   90.00
_cell.angle_gamma   90.00
#
_symmetry.space_group_name_H-M   'P 1'
#
loop_
_entity.id
_entity.type
_entity.pdbx_description
1 polymer ?
#
loop_
_entity_poly.entity_id
_entity_poly.type
_entity_poly.pdbx_seq_one_letter_code
_entity_poly.pdbx_strand_id
1 'polypeptide(L)'
;MSSWLSIDKHLPWLRRYEPYFAHNSEEHLLRKGLKKIGFQITTIDGRHFNSEKDLLKSLGQALGFPSYFGINWDAYNECIFEVADSGIYKNIALIWKNADSLLERNLHEFVRAVHLLLARARALSALEDPFQMEIFFLGNSEAFRNPALNPFH
;
A
#
# COMPACT_ATOMS: atom_id res chain seq x y z
N MET A 1 12.32 3.00 21.76
CA MET A 1 11.73 4.04 20.89
C MET A 1 11.80 3.52 19.47
N SER A 2 10.70 2.99 18.94
CA SER A 2 10.69 2.53 17.54
C SER A 2 10.90 3.76 16.64
N SER A 3 11.96 3.76 15.84
CA SER A 3 12.34 4.90 15.00
C SER A 3 11.47 4.88 13.74
N TRP A 4 10.33 5.56 13.82
CA TRP A 4 9.44 5.76 12.67
C TRP A 4 10.22 6.26 11.45
N LEU A 5 9.98 5.66 10.29
CA LEU A 5 10.64 6.02 9.05
C LEU A 5 9.86 7.13 8.34
N SER A 6 10.46 8.32 8.26
CA SER A 6 9.84 9.50 7.63
C SER A 6 9.83 9.40 6.10
N ILE A 7 8.68 9.07 5.50
CA ILE A 7 8.51 8.99 4.04
C ILE A 7 8.80 10.32 3.35
N ASP A 8 8.23 11.41 3.84
CA ASP A 8 8.36 12.78 3.31
C ASP A 8 9.82 13.26 3.22
N LYS A 9 10.64 12.92 4.21
CA LYS A 9 12.07 13.25 4.26
C LYS A 9 12.87 12.52 3.19
N HIS A 10 12.49 11.29 2.86
CA HIS A 10 13.27 10.39 2.01
C HIS A 10 12.73 10.26 0.57
N LEU A 11 11.46 10.59 0.37
CA LEU A 11 10.74 10.59 -0.90
C LEU A 11 10.04 11.94 -1.14
N PRO A 12 10.77 13.08 -1.16
CA PRO A 12 10.15 14.41 -1.23
C PRO A 12 9.42 14.70 -2.55
N TRP A 13 9.66 13.89 -3.59
CA TRP A 13 8.98 13.95 -4.88
C TRP A 13 7.60 13.27 -4.87
N LEU A 14 7.30 12.46 -3.85
CA LEU A 14 6.01 11.82 -3.69
C LEU A 14 4.99 12.84 -3.18
N ARG A 15 3.69 12.63 -3.43
CA ARG A 15 2.64 13.47 -2.85
C ARG A 15 2.84 13.57 -1.33
N ARG A 16 2.91 14.82 -0.83
CA ARG A 16 3.28 15.14 0.56
C ARG A 16 2.33 14.62 1.64
N TYR A 17 1.13 14.14 1.28
CA TYR A 17 0.12 13.66 2.21
C TYR A 17 -0.46 12.33 1.74
N GLU A 18 -0.78 11.45 2.70
CA GLU A 18 -1.53 10.22 2.44
C GLU A 18 -2.92 10.52 1.87
N PRO A 19 -3.45 9.68 0.95
CA PRO A 19 -2.83 8.47 0.40
C PRO A 19 -1.68 8.77 -0.56
N TYR A 20 -0.64 7.92 -0.57
CA TYR A 20 0.47 8.07 -1.49
C TYR A 20 0.13 7.53 -2.87
N PHE A 21 -0.03 8.45 -3.83
CA PHE A 21 -0.21 8.13 -5.24
C PHE A 21 1.07 8.44 -6.03
N ALA A 22 1.42 7.56 -6.96
CA ALA A 22 2.54 7.72 -7.88
C ALA A 22 2.23 7.09 -9.24
N HIS A 23 2.91 7.53 -10.29
CA HIS A 23 2.79 6.92 -11.60
C HIS A 23 3.57 5.60 -11.64
N ASN A 24 3.11 4.59 -12.40
CA ASN A 24 3.81 3.30 -12.52
C ASN A 24 5.27 3.43 -13.00
N SER A 25 5.58 4.45 -13.82
CA SER A 25 6.96 4.73 -14.26
C SER A 25 7.89 5.15 -13.11
N GLU A 26 7.35 5.61 -11.99
CA GLU A 26 8.09 6.04 -10.81
C GLU A 26 8.36 4.89 -9.83
N GLU A 27 7.87 3.67 -10.12
CA GLU A 27 8.02 2.50 -9.26
C GLU A 27 9.48 2.23 -8.87
N HIS A 28 10.40 2.36 -9.83
CA HIS A 28 11.82 2.11 -9.57
C HIS A 28 12.39 3.11 -8.53
N LEU A 29 12.03 4.39 -8.64
CA LEU A 29 12.45 5.44 -7.70
C LEU A 29 11.85 5.19 -6.32
N LEU A 30 10.56 4.86 -6.27
CA LEU A 30 9.86 4.52 -5.03
C LEU A 30 10.53 3.33 -4.32
N ARG A 31 10.72 2.21 -5.02
CA ARG A 31 11.37 1.01 -4.47
C ARG A 31 12.78 1.30 -3.97
N LYS A 32 13.56 2.09 -4.72
CA LYS A 32 14.92 2.46 -4.33
C LYS A 32 14.92 3.25 -3.02
N GLY A 33 14.03 4.22 -2.87
CA GLY A 33 13.94 5.01 -1.63
C GLY A 33 13.43 4.19 -0.44
N LEU A 34 12.39 3.37 -0.63
CA LEU A 34 11.85 2.50 0.42
C LEU A 34 12.87 1.48 0.93
N LYS A 35 13.62 0.83 0.03
CA LYS A 35 14.72 -0.08 0.42
C LYS A 35 15.81 0.65 1.20
N LYS A 36 16.18 1.86 0.75
CA LYS A 36 17.23 2.67 1.40
C LYS A 36 16.90 3.00 2.86
N ILE A 37 15.62 3.15 3.19
CA ILE A 37 15.17 3.51 4.54
C ILE A 37 14.75 2.30 5.37
N GLY A 38 14.80 1.08 4.82
CA GLY A 38 14.60 -0.16 5.58
C GLY A 38 13.19 -0.73 5.55
N PHE A 39 12.36 -0.38 4.57
CA PHE A 39 11.08 -1.07 4.36
C PHE A 39 11.27 -2.43 3.71
N GLN A 40 10.54 -3.43 4.22
CA GLN A 40 10.22 -4.63 3.47
C GLN A 40 9.16 -4.30 2.43
N ILE A 41 9.46 -4.52 1.15
CA ILE A 41 8.52 -4.17 0.08
C ILE A 41 7.70 -5.39 -0.32
N THR A 42 6.39 -5.27 -0.17
CA THR A 42 5.40 -6.22 -0.69
C THR A 42 4.66 -5.58 -1.86
N THR A 43 4.29 -6.36 -2.88
CA THR A 43 3.65 -5.82 -4.08
C THR A 43 2.47 -6.67 -4.50
N ILE A 44 1.37 -6.00 -4.81
CA ILE A 44 0.22 -6.57 -5.50
C ILE A 44 0.05 -5.89 -6.85
N ASP A 45 -0.48 -6.62 -7.83
CA ASP A 45 -0.67 -6.13 -9.19
C ASP A 45 -2.16 -6.16 -9.58
N GLY A 46 -2.75 -4.96 -9.66
CA GLY A 46 -4.17 -4.74 -9.88
C GLY A 46 -4.63 -4.79 -11.34
N ARG A 47 -3.75 -5.10 -12.31
CA ARG A 47 -4.08 -5.09 -13.76
C ARG A 47 -5.35 -5.85 -14.13
N HIS A 48 -5.70 -6.87 -13.35
CA HIS A 48 -6.84 -7.74 -13.60
C HIS A 48 -7.85 -7.78 -12.46
N PHE A 49 -7.79 -6.83 -11.52
CA PHE A 49 -8.81 -6.75 -10.47
C PHE A 49 -10.11 -6.23 -11.06
N ASN A 50 -11.16 -7.04 -10.96
CA ASN A 50 -12.51 -6.67 -11.34
C ASN A 50 -13.40 -6.42 -10.12
N SER A 51 -12.90 -6.77 -8.93
CA SER A 51 -13.60 -6.64 -7.67
C SER A 51 -12.66 -6.48 -6.48
N GLU A 52 -13.20 -6.03 -5.36
CA GLU A 52 -12.57 -6.02 -4.04
C GLU A 52 -12.09 -7.43 -3.61
N LYS A 53 -12.78 -8.50 -4.05
CA LYS A 53 -12.35 -9.88 -3.79
C LYS A 53 -11.04 -10.22 -4.49
N ASP A 54 -10.78 -9.68 -5.67
CA ASP A 54 -9.51 -9.91 -6.39
C ASP A 54 -8.35 -9.22 -5.65
N LEU A 55 -8.60 -8.01 -5.15
CA LEU A 55 -7.67 -7.30 -4.27
C LEU A 55 -7.34 -8.13 -3.02
N LEU A 56 -8.36 -8.59 -2.28
CA LEU A 56 -8.17 -9.35 -1.05
C LEU A 56 -7.40 -10.65 -1.30
N LYS A 57 -7.71 -11.38 -2.37
CA LYS A 57 -6.92 -12.57 -2.79
C LYS A 57 -5.45 -12.23 -3.00
N SER A 58 -5.18 -11.15 -3.74
CA SER A 58 -3.80 -10.74 -4.04
C SER A 58 -3.05 -10.28 -2.78
N LEU A 59 -3.72 -9.59 -1.87
CA LEU A 59 -3.18 -9.23 -0.56
C LEU A 59 -2.78 -10.48 0.24
N GLY A 60 -3.69 -11.46 0.34
CA GLY A 60 -3.42 -12.70 1.05
C GLY A 60 -2.20 -13.45 0.51
N GLN A 61 -2.08 -13.54 -0.82
CA GLN A 61 -0.91 -14.14 -1.45
C GLN A 61 0.38 -13.35 -1.19
N ALA A 62 0.35 -12.02 -1.36
CA ALA A 62 1.53 -11.17 -1.27
C ALA A 62 2.05 -11.00 0.17
N LEU A 63 1.14 -11.03 1.16
CA LEU A 63 1.46 -10.91 2.58
C LEU A 63 1.69 -12.26 3.26
N GLY A 64 1.55 -13.38 2.53
CA GLY A 64 1.80 -14.72 3.06
C GLY A 64 0.72 -15.21 4.04
N PHE A 65 -0.53 -14.78 3.84
CA PHE A 65 -1.66 -15.23 4.65
C PHE A 65 -1.94 -16.74 4.46
N PRO A 66 -2.51 -17.41 5.48
CA PRO A 66 -2.77 -18.84 5.41
C PRO A 66 -3.77 -19.22 4.31
N SER A 67 -3.73 -20.49 3.88
CA SER A 67 -4.60 -21.00 2.81
C SER A 67 -6.10 -20.96 3.12
N TYR A 68 -6.47 -20.85 4.41
CA TYR A 68 -7.85 -20.70 4.87
C TYR A 68 -8.29 -19.22 4.97
N PHE A 69 -7.49 -18.27 4.49
CA PHE A 69 -7.83 -16.86 4.46
C PHE A 69 -9.19 -16.61 3.80
N GLY A 70 -10.12 -16.01 4.54
CA GLY A 70 -11.55 -15.90 4.18
C GLY A 70 -11.92 -14.92 3.06
N ILE A 71 -10.94 -14.23 2.45
CA ILE A 71 -11.13 -13.30 1.32
C ILE A 71 -12.21 -12.24 1.61
N ASN A 72 -12.15 -11.65 2.80
CA ASN A 72 -12.99 -10.53 3.24
C ASN A 72 -12.15 -9.63 4.16
N TRP A 73 -12.65 -8.42 4.46
CA TRP A 73 -11.89 -7.47 5.27
C TRP A 73 -11.71 -7.88 6.72
N ASP A 74 -12.64 -8.65 7.30
CA ASP A 74 -12.52 -9.14 8.67
C ASP A 74 -11.36 -10.14 8.77
N ALA A 75 -11.30 -11.10 7.84
CA ALA A 75 -10.18 -12.03 7.73
C ALA A 75 -8.85 -11.30 7.44
N TYR A 76 -8.89 -10.22 6.63
CA TYR A 76 -7.68 -9.42 6.37
C TYR A 76 -7.17 -8.76 7.65
N ASN A 77 -8.09 -8.22 8.45
CA ASN A 77 -7.76 -7.59 9.72
C ASN A 77 -7.13 -8.58 10.69
N GLU A 78 -7.65 -9.80 10.80
CA GLU A 78 -7.08 -10.85 11.64
C GLU A 78 -5.67 -11.23 11.17
N CYS A 79 -5.52 -11.57 9.88
CA CYS A 79 -4.23 -12.05 9.35
C CYS A 79 -3.13 -10.97 9.38
N ILE A 80 -3.46 -9.70 9.12
CA ILE A 80 -2.44 -8.64 9.15
C ILE A 80 -1.94 -8.34 10.57
N PHE A 81 -2.76 -8.55 11.60
CA PHE A 81 -2.30 -8.49 12.98
C PHE A 81 -1.29 -9.59 13.28
N GLU A 82 -1.54 -10.82 12.83
CA GLU A 82 -0.56 -11.92 13.00
C GLU A 82 0.77 -11.61 12.30
N VAL A 83 0.73 -11.00 11.11
CA VAL A 83 1.94 -10.53 10.42
C VAL A 83 2.69 -9.49 11.24
N ALA A 84 1.98 -8.51 11.81
CA ALA A 84 2.59 -7.47 12.65
C ALA A 84 3.17 -8.05 13.96
N ASP A 85 2.44 -8.97 14.59
CA ASP A 85 2.82 -9.62 15.86
C ASP A 85 3.98 -10.60 15.69
N SER A 86 4.14 -11.20 14.51
CA SER A 86 5.25 -12.14 14.21
C SER A 86 6.64 -11.57 14.45
N GLY A 87 6.79 -10.24 14.44
CA GLY A 87 8.07 -9.54 14.61
C GLY A 87 9.07 -9.73 13.47
N ILE A 88 8.74 -10.51 12.43
CA ILE A 88 9.61 -10.79 11.28
C ILE A 88 9.95 -9.49 10.54
N TYR A 89 8.96 -8.62 10.37
CA TYR A 89 9.12 -7.30 9.77
C TYR A 89 8.59 -6.23 10.72
N LYS A 90 9.32 -5.12 10.83
CA LYS A 90 8.88 -3.95 11.60
C LYS A 90 8.28 -2.84 10.72
N ASN A 91 8.67 -2.81 9.45
CA ASN A 91 8.22 -1.82 8.48
C ASN A 91 7.87 -2.50 7.15
N ILE A 92 6.60 -2.47 6.73
CA ILE A 92 6.15 -2.98 5.44
C ILE A 92 5.68 -1.83 4.55
N ALA A 93 6.17 -1.80 3.32
CA ALA A 93 5.65 -0.96 2.26
C ALA A 93 4.85 -1.82 1.27
N LEU A 94 3.53 -1.66 1.27
CA LEU A 94 2.64 -2.31 0.31
C LEU A 94 2.51 -1.43 -0.94
N ILE A 95 3.02 -1.93 -2.07
CA ILE A 95 2.84 -1.29 -3.38
C ILE A 95 1.68 -1.96 -4.10
N TRP A 96 0.59 -1.24 -4.33
CA TRP A 96 -0.49 -1.66 -5.22
C TRP A 96 -0.27 -1.06 -6.60
N LYS A 97 0.28 -1.87 -7.51
CA LYS A 97 0.49 -1.48 -8.91
C LYS A 97 -0.81 -1.55 -9.71
N ASN A 98 -0.92 -0.70 -10.73
CA ASN A 98 -2.07 -0.67 -11.63
C ASN A 98 -3.41 -0.57 -10.86
N ALA A 99 -3.42 0.22 -9.78
CA ALA A 99 -4.56 0.44 -8.91
C ALA A 99 -5.66 1.25 -9.63
N ASP A 100 -5.28 2.01 -10.64
CA ASP A 100 -6.18 2.67 -11.58
C ASP A 100 -7.11 1.70 -12.31
N SER A 101 -6.72 0.43 -12.51
CA SER A 101 -7.62 -0.59 -13.09
C SER A 101 -8.90 -0.77 -12.27
N LEU A 102 -8.81 -0.83 -10.94
CA LEU A 102 -10.01 -0.92 -10.10
C LEU A 102 -10.73 0.42 -10.00
N LEU A 103 -10.00 1.54 -9.96
CA LEU A 103 -10.57 2.90 -9.99
C LEU A 103 -11.50 3.10 -11.19
N GLU A 104 -11.03 2.72 -12.38
CA GLU A 104 -11.75 2.88 -13.65
C GLU A 104 -12.95 1.93 -13.78
N ARG A 105 -12.82 0.70 -13.25
CA ARG A 105 -13.88 -0.31 -13.30
C ARG A 105 -14.97 -0.09 -12.27
N ASN A 106 -14.58 0.27 -11.05
CA ASN A 106 -15.47 0.41 -9.91
C ASN A 106 -14.89 1.39 -8.87
N LEU A 107 -15.19 2.67 -9.08
CA LEU A 107 -14.78 3.75 -8.19
C LEU A 107 -15.21 3.52 -6.73
N HIS A 108 -16.40 2.96 -6.50
CA HIS A 108 -16.90 2.72 -5.14
C HIS A 108 -16.04 1.70 -4.38
N GLU A 109 -15.77 0.55 -5.01
CA GLU A 109 -14.90 -0.47 -4.41
C GLU A 109 -13.46 0.02 -4.27
N PHE A 110 -12.95 0.79 -5.22
CA PHE A 110 -11.63 1.40 -5.11
C PHE A 110 -11.53 2.33 -3.89
N VAL A 111 -12.44 3.29 -3.75
CA VAL A 111 -12.43 4.25 -2.63
C VAL A 111 -12.57 3.53 -1.28
N ARG A 112 -13.47 2.54 -1.21
CA ARG A 112 -13.64 1.70 -0.02
C ARG A 112 -12.36 0.93 0.32
N ALA A 113 -11.72 0.30 -0.66
CA ALA A 113 -10.46 -0.41 -0.46
C ALA A 113 -9.34 0.51 0.04
N VAL A 114 -9.15 1.69 -0.57
CA VAL A 114 -8.17 2.69 -0.10
C VAL A 114 -8.45 3.07 1.35
N HIS A 115 -9.72 3.35 1.67
CA HIS A 115 -10.11 3.72 3.03
C HIS A 115 -9.78 2.63 4.06
N LEU A 116 -10.17 1.38 3.80
CA LEU A 116 -9.99 0.27 4.73
C LEU A 116 -8.51 -0.10 4.91
N LEU A 117 -7.75 -0.07 3.82
CA LEU A 117 -6.31 -0.30 3.84
C LEU A 117 -5.58 0.74 4.69
N LEU A 118 -5.85 2.03 4.47
CA LEU A 118 -5.21 3.11 5.24
C LEU A 118 -5.66 3.13 6.70
N ALA A 119 -6.95 2.89 6.96
CA ALA A 119 -7.45 2.78 8.32
C ALA A 119 -6.73 1.66 9.08
N ARG A 120 -6.52 0.51 8.44
CA ARG A 120 -5.79 -0.61 9.03
C ARG A 120 -4.31 -0.31 9.24
N ALA A 121 -3.63 0.27 8.25
CA ALA A 121 -2.22 0.65 8.36
C ALA A 121 -1.96 1.58 9.57
N ARG A 122 -2.85 2.56 9.77
CA ARG A 122 -2.79 3.48 10.94
C ARG A 122 -3.07 2.76 12.25
N ALA A 123 -4.04 1.84 12.28
CA ALA A 123 -4.34 1.05 13.48
C ALA A 123 -3.16 0.18 13.92
N LEU A 124 -2.45 -0.45 12.97
CA LEU A 124 -1.24 -1.24 13.27
C LEU A 124 -0.09 -0.37 13.82
N SER A 125 0.00 0.86 13.32
CA SER A 125 0.99 1.84 13.78
C SER A 125 0.76 2.34 15.21
N ALA A 126 -0.46 2.13 15.75
CA ALA A 126 -0.84 2.53 17.10
C ALA A 126 -0.65 1.42 18.16
N LEU A 127 -0.08 0.27 17.78
CA LEU A 127 0.22 -0.83 18.70
C LEU A 127 1.39 -0.52 19.64
N GLU A 128 1.48 -1.25 20.76
CA GLU A 128 2.53 -1.07 21.78
C GLU A 128 3.94 -1.36 21.25
N ASP A 129 4.09 -2.39 20.42
CA ASP A 129 5.28 -2.64 19.58
C ASP A 129 4.94 -2.21 18.15
N PRO A 130 5.16 -0.93 17.80
CA PRO A 130 4.56 -0.35 16.62
C PRO A 130 5.15 -0.96 15.35
N PHE A 131 4.24 -1.47 14.53
CA PHE A 131 4.48 -1.96 13.19
C PHE A 131 4.10 -0.86 12.19
N GLN A 132 5.08 -0.36 11.43
CA GLN A 132 4.83 0.64 10.42
C GLN A 132 4.39 -0.02 9.11
N MET A 133 3.17 0.26 8.68
CA MET A 133 2.69 -0.13 7.36
C MET A 133 2.40 1.12 6.53
N GLU A 134 3.00 1.22 5.36
CA GLU A 134 2.77 2.30 4.41
C GLU A 134 2.23 1.74 3.10
N ILE A 135 1.26 2.41 2.50
CA ILE A 135 0.56 1.91 1.30
C ILE A 135 0.70 2.90 0.16
N PHE A 136 1.22 2.40 -0.96
CA PHE A 136 1.52 3.18 -2.16
C PHE A 136 0.66 2.67 -3.31
N PHE A 137 -0.15 3.56 -3.88
CA PHE A 137 -1.04 3.25 -4.97
C PHE A 137 -0.41 3.77 -6.27
N LEU A 138 -0.13 2.86 -7.20
CA LEU A 138 0.49 3.19 -8.48
C LEU A 138 -0.50 2.98 -9.63
N GLY A 139 -0.50 3.90 -10.59
CA GLY A 139 -1.36 3.86 -11.77
C GLY A 139 -0.72 4.54 -12.97
N ASN A 140 -1.33 4.38 -14.13
CA ASN A 140 -0.96 5.05 -15.38
C ASN A 140 -1.84 6.27 -15.67
N SER A 141 -3.03 6.35 -15.08
CA SER A 141 -3.93 7.49 -15.27
C SER A 141 -3.41 8.79 -14.62
N GLU A 142 -3.89 9.93 -15.12
CA GLU A 142 -3.50 11.26 -14.61
C GLU A 142 -3.76 11.45 -13.11
N ALA A 143 -4.76 10.75 -12.55
CA ALA A 143 -5.06 10.78 -11.12
C ALA A 143 -3.88 10.32 -10.23
N PHE A 144 -2.95 9.55 -10.81
CA PHE A 144 -1.78 8.99 -10.14
C PHE A 144 -0.49 9.77 -10.42
N ARG A 145 -0.52 10.77 -11.31
CA ARG A 145 0.65 11.62 -11.55
C ARG A 145 0.81 12.66 -10.46
N ASN A 146 2.05 12.99 -10.12
CA ASN A 146 2.33 14.18 -9.33
C ASN A 146 2.21 15.42 -10.23
N PRO A 147 1.26 16.34 -10.00
CA PRO A 147 1.14 17.55 -10.81
C PRO A 147 2.40 18.43 -10.75
N ALA A 148 3.21 18.35 -9.68
CA ALA A 148 4.47 19.08 -9.56
C ALA A 148 5.62 18.54 -10.45
N LEU A 149 5.43 17.39 -11.11
CA LEU A 149 6.38 16.81 -12.07
C LEU A 149 5.90 16.94 -13.52
N ASN A 150 4.85 17.73 -13.77
CA ASN A 150 4.39 18.04 -15.12
C ASN A 150 5.01 19.39 -15.56
N PRO A 151 6.09 19.42 -16.36
CA PRO A 151 6.78 20.65 -16.73
C PRO A 151 5.99 21.56 -17.70
N PHE A 152 4.71 21.26 -17.94
CA PHE A 152 3.85 21.95 -18.89
C PHE A 152 2.65 22.68 -18.25
N HIS A 153 2.68 22.95 -16.95
CA HIS A 153 1.76 23.88 -16.28
C HIS A 153 2.51 24.95 -15.49
#